data_AF-A0A7K3ZZQ4-F1
#
_entry.id   AF-A0A7K3ZZQ4-F1
#
_cell.length_a   1.000
_cell.length_b   1.000
_cell.length_c   1.000
_cell.angle_alpha   90.00
_cell.angle_beta   90.00
_cell.angle_gamma   90.00
#
_symmetry.space_group_name_H-M   'P 1'
#
loop_
_entity.id
_entity.type
_entity.pdbx_description
1 polymer ?
#
loop_
_entity_poly.entity_id
_entity_poly.type
_entity_poly.pdbx_seq_one_letter_code
_entity_poly.pdbx_strand_id
1 'polypeptide(L)'
;MMEIEKDMDVEDSHILARQKSKQREILLDYDYKKCAGCSICVALCPKNALQEGPLQEIAKGLDAPPILIDLDACAFCGMCVNFCPTKAFKMTVLELPEDESSQEAAEAAGAEA
;
A
#
# COMPACT_ATOMS: atom_id res chain seq x y z
N MET A 1 12.20 -18.93 13.37
CA MET A 1 11.71 -17.55 13.47
C MET A 1 11.51 -17.08 12.05
N MET A 2 10.29 -16.75 11.63
CA MET A 2 10.03 -16.26 10.27
C MET A 2 10.44 -14.79 10.24
N GLU A 3 11.47 -14.46 9.47
CA GLU A 3 11.94 -13.09 9.28
C GLU A 3 11.02 -12.41 8.28
N ILE A 4 10.22 -11.46 8.75
CA ILE A 4 9.38 -10.60 7.92
C ILE A 4 10.03 -9.22 7.96
N GLU A 5 10.39 -8.73 6.79
CA GLU A 5 10.95 -7.39 6.61
C GLU A 5 9.86 -6.48 6.05
N LYS A 6 9.79 -5.25 6.55
CA LYS A 6 8.87 -4.24 6.04
C LYS A 6 9.63 -2.96 5.75
N ASP A 7 9.34 -2.35 4.61
CA ASP A 7 9.86 -1.03 4.24
C ASP A 7 8.73 -0.12 3.73
N MET A 8 8.97 1.18 3.78
CA MET A 8 8.05 2.18 3.24
C MET A 8 8.85 3.30 2.60
N ASP A 9 8.59 3.53 1.32
CA ASP A 9 9.18 4.59 0.52
C ASP A 9 8.10 5.54 0.01
N VAL A 10 8.52 6.75 -0.39
CA VAL A 10 7.64 7.75 -0.99
C VAL A 10 8.22 8.14 -2.35
N GLU A 11 7.44 7.89 -3.41
CA GLU A 11 7.76 8.23 -4.80
C GLU A 11 6.67 9.17 -5.34
N ASP A 12 6.97 10.46 -5.49
CA ASP A 12 5.99 11.49 -5.84
C ASP A 12 4.75 11.47 -4.93
N SER A 13 3.58 11.10 -5.47
CA SER A 13 2.33 10.95 -4.72
C SER A 13 2.05 9.54 -4.21
N HIS A 14 2.97 8.61 -4.45
CA HIS A 14 2.82 7.20 -4.12
C HIS A 14 3.59 6.88 -2.85
N ILE A 15 2.87 6.38 -1.84
CA ILE A 15 3.45 5.80 -0.62
C ILE A 15 3.47 4.29 -0.83
N LEU A 16 4.66 3.72 -0.94
CA LEU A 16 4.90 2.33 -1.26
C LEU A 16 5.29 1.58 0.00
N ALA A 17 4.34 0.88 0.62
CA ALA A 17 4.60 0.01 1.75
C ALA A 17 4.85 -1.42 1.26
N ARG A 18 5.98 -2.01 1.64
CA ARG A 18 6.36 -3.38 1.23
C ARG A 18 6.48 -4.29 2.43
N GLN A 19 6.07 -5.54 2.24
CA GLN A 19 6.31 -6.64 3.16
C GLN A 19 7.01 -7.76 2.41
N LYS A 20 8.25 -8.03 2.79
CA LYS A 20 9.07 -9.11 2.23
C LYS A 20 9.11 -10.27 3.20
N SER A 21 8.93 -11.45 2.62
CA SER A 21 9.14 -12.75 3.27
C SER A 21 9.98 -13.62 2.34
N LYS A 22 10.39 -14.81 2.79
CA LYS A 22 11.26 -15.69 2.00
C LYS A 22 10.69 -16.11 0.64
N GLN A 23 9.37 -16.17 0.52
CA GLN A 23 8.67 -16.72 -0.65
C GLN A 23 7.86 -15.70 -1.44
N ARG A 24 7.64 -14.51 -0.85
CA ARG A 24 6.81 -13.48 -1.48
C ARG A 24 7.11 -12.09 -0.94
N GLU A 25 6.86 -11.13 -1.80
CA GLU A 25 6.82 -9.70 -1.52
C GLU A 25 5.41 -9.16 -1.78
N ILE A 26 4.88 -8.41 -0.83
CA ILE A 26 3.59 -7.72 -0.96
C ILE A 26 3.87 -6.22 -1.01
N LEU A 27 3.44 -5.56 -2.09
CA LEU A 27 3.49 -4.11 -2.26
C LEU A 27 2.08 -3.56 -2.09
N LEU A 28 1.91 -2.63 -1.13
CA LEU A 28 0.75 -1.76 -1.02
C LEU A 28 1.15 -0.37 -1.51
N ASP A 29 0.62 0.01 -2.68
CA ASP A 29 0.81 1.30 -3.31
C ASP A 29 -0.38 2.21 -2.98
N TYR A 30 -0.11 3.34 -2.32
CA TYR A 30 -1.10 4.35 -1.98
C TYR A 30 -0.83 5.66 -2.71
N ASP A 31 -1.65 5.97 -3.71
CA ASP A 31 -1.64 7.27 -4.40
C ASP A 31 -2.49 8.28 -3.62
N TYR A 32 -1.82 9.10 -2.82
CA TYR A 32 -2.52 10.02 -1.92
C TYR A 32 -3.21 11.17 -2.67
N LYS A 33 -2.84 11.45 -3.93
CA LYS A 33 -3.54 12.45 -4.77
C LYS A 33 -4.88 11.96 -5.29
N LYS A 34 -5.09 10.65 -5.39
CA LYS A 34 -6.42 10.04 -5.67
C LYS A 34 -7.27 9.87 -4.42
N CYS A 35 -6.71 10.14 -3.24
CA CYS A 35 -7.42 9.93 -1.98
C CYS A 35 -8.36 11.10 -1.67
N ALA A 36 -9.65 10.79 -1.53
CA ALA A 36 -10.65 11.79 -1.14
C ALA A 36 -10.69 12.07 0.38
N GLY A 37 -9.88 11.39 1.21
CA GLY A 37 -9.90 11.56 2.66
C GLY A 37 -11.21 11.12 3.35
N CYS A 38 -11.94 10.15 2.79
CA CYS A 38 -13.23 9.68 3.31
C CYS A 38 -13.17 8.78 4.55
N SER A 39 -11.97 8.40 4.99
CA SER A 39 -11.70 7.62 6.22
C SER A 39 -12.35 6.23 6.31
N ILE A 40 -12.93 5.70 5.23
CA ILE A 40 -13.48 4.33 5.17
C ILE A 40 -12.40 3.28 5.51
N CYS A 41 -11.20 3.43 4.94
CA CYS A 41 -10.08 2.52 5.17
C CYS A 41 -9.60 2.51 6.63
N VAL A 42 -9.70 3.64 7.33
CA VAL A 42 -9.38 3.76 8.76
C VAL A 42 -10.37 2.92 9.58
N ALA A 43 -11.67 3.08 9.33
CA ALA A 43 -12.72 2.40 10.09
C ALA A 43 -12.71 0.86 9.95
N LEU A 44 -12.29 0.34 8.78
CA LEU A 44 -12.27 -1.10 8.51
C LEU A 44 -10.95 -1.78 8.84
N CYS A 45 -9.88 -1.03 9.14
CA CYS A 45 -8.57 -1.62 9.35
C CYS A 45 -8.55 -2.45 10.64
N PRO A 46 -8.37 -3.79 10.58
CA PRO A 46 -8.49 -4.67 11.74
C PRO A 46 -7.32 -4.51 12.73
N LYS A 47 -6.23 -3.86 12.29
CA LYS A 47 -5.04 -3.59 13.10
C LYS A 47 -4.91 -2.11 13.47
N ASN A 48 -5.87 -1.27 13.09
CA ASN A 48 -5.82 0.19 13.28
C ASN A 48 -4.53 0.82 12.73
N ALA A 49 -3.98 0.26 11.64
CA ALA A 49 -2.73 0.70 11.02
C ALA A 49 -2.89 1.96 10.13
N LEU A 50 -4.08 2.56 10.07
CA LEU A 50 -4.38 3.71 9.23
C LEU A 50 -4.96 4.83 10.10
N GLN A 51 -4.55 6.06 9.85
CA GLN A 51 -5.02 7.24 10.56
C GLN A 51 -5.29 8.39 9.59
N GLU A 52 -6.14 9.33 10.00
CA GLU A 52 -6.41 10.55 9.23
C GLU A 52 -5.18 11.46 9.25
N GLY A 53 -4.78 11.95 8.08
CA GLY A 53 -3.77 12.99 7.93
C GLY A 53 -4.33 14.39 8.24
N PRO A 54 -3.57 15.46 7.94
CA PRO A 54 -3.96 16.83 8.23
C PRO A 54 -4.98 17.38 7.21
N LEU A 55 -6.19 16.80 7.16
CA LEU A 55 -7.22 17.09 6.16
C LEU A 55 -7.55 18.59 6.01
N GLN A 56 -7.59 19.33 7.12
CA GLN A 56 -7.88 20.77 7.13
C GLN A 56 -6.78 21.58 6.45
N GLU A 57 -5.52 21.18 6.60
CA GLU A 57 -4.39 21.87 5.96
C GLU A 57 -4.27 21.47 4.50
N ILE A 58 -4.60 20.21 4.16
CA ILE A 58 -4.71 19.74 2.77
C ILE A 58 -5.77 20.56 2.01
N ALA A 59 -6.94 20.80 2.63
CA ALA A 59 -7.97 21.65 2.05
C ALA A 59 -7.53 23.12 1.83
N LYS A 60 -6.50 23.58 2.55
CA LYS A 60 -5.88 24.90 2.38
C LYS A 60 -4.71 24.91 1.38
N GLY A 61 -4.38 23.75 0.79
CA GLY A 61 -3.34 23.61 -0.22
C GLY A 61 -2.02 22.98 0.27
N LEU A 62 -1.98 22.40 1.47
CA LEU A 62 -0.83 21.59 1.89
C LEU A 62 -0.77 20.31 1.06
N ASP A 63 0.36 20.05 0.42
CA ASP A 63 0.64 18.77 -0.25
C ASP A 63 1.04 17.74 0.81
N ALA A 64 0.05 17.01 1.33
CA ALA A 64 0.22 15.97 2.33
C ALA A 64 -0.80 14.84 2.10
N PRO A 65 -0.47 13.61 2.52
CA PRO A 65 -1.37 12.48 2.36
C PRO A 65 -2.61 12.60 3.29
N PRO A 66 -3.84 12.43 2.76
CA PRO A 66 -5.05 12.42 3.57
C PRO A 66 -5.14 11.27 4.58
N ILE A 67 -4.39 10.18 4.35
CA ILE A 67 -4.33 9.00 5.22
C ILE A 67 -2.87 8.66 5.50
N LEU A 68 -2.53 8.43 6.76
CA LEU A 68 -1.21 8.00 7.22
C LEU A 68 -1.23 6.49 7.49
N ILE A 69 -0.13 5.80 7.17
CA ILE A 69 0.03 4.36 7.33
C ILE A 69 1.08 4.07 8.41
N ASP A 70 0.71 3.31 9.43
CA ASP A 70 1.64 2.69 10.37
C ASP A 70 2.09 1.34 9.79
N LEU A 71 3.33 1.30 9.30
CA LEU A 71 3.90 0.12 8.66
C LEU A 71 4.04 -1.06 9.61
N ASP A 72 4.41 -0.80 10.87
CA ASP A 72 4.65 -1.84 11.87
C ASP A 72 3.34 -2.55 12.20
N ALA A 73 2.25 -1.79 12.35
CA ALA A 73 0.92 -2.32 12.59
C ALA A 73 0.27 -2.95 11.34
N CYS A 74 0.61 -2.50 10.13
CA CYS A 74 -0.03 -2.95 8.90
C CYS A 74 0.16 -4.46 8.67
N ALA A 75 -0.95 -5.19 8.55
CA ALA A 75 -0.95 -6.63 8.29
C ALA A 75 -1.07 -7.00 6.79
N PHE A 76 -1.01 -6.01 5.89
CA PHE A 76 -1.11 -6.23 4.44
C PHE A 76 -2.35 -7.07 4.02
N CYS A 77 -3.48 -6.85 4.70
CA CYS A 77 -4.71 -7.63 4.51
C CYS A 77 -5.55 -7.24 3.29
N GLY A 78 -5.20 -6.16 2.57
CA GLY A 78 -5.89 -5.73 1.33
C GLY A 78 -7.25 -5.06 1.55
N MET A 79 -7.68 -4.87 2.79
CA MET A 79 -9.01 -4.34 3.11
C MET A 79 -9.18 -2.87 2.67
N CYS A 80 -8.12 -2.06 2.77
CA CYS A 80 -8.11 -0.68 2.25
C CYS A 80 -8.25 -0.63 0.72
N VAL A 81 -7.70 -1.60 -0.01
CA VAL A 81 -7.81 -1.71 -1.48
C VAL A 81 -9.24 -2.04 -1.88
N ASN A 82 -9.84 -3.04 -1.23
CA ASN A 82 -11.15 -3.55 -1.61
C ASN A 82 -12.30 -2.55 -1.40
N PHE A 83 -12.17 -1.68 -0.39
CA PHE A 83 -13.23 -0.74 -0.01
C PHE A 83 -12.95 0.72 -0.38
N CYS A 84 -11.82 1.03 -1.01
CA CYS A 84 -11.53 2.39 -1.44
C CYS A 84 -12.40 2.77 -2.65
N PRO A 85 -13.34 3.73 -2.51
CA PRO A 85 -14.23 4.10 -3.61
C PRO A 85 -13.49 4.80 -4.76
N THR A 86 -12.37 5.47 -4.46
CA THR A 86 -11.55 6.18 -5.47
C THR A 86 -10.40 5.33 -6.00
N LYS A 87 -10.27 4.07 -5.55
CA LYS A 87 -9.17 3.17 -5.92
C LYS A 87 -7.77 3.81 -5.70
N ALA A 88 -7.63 4.58 -4.63
CA ALA A 88 -6.36 5.21 -4.25
C ALA A 88 -5.32 4.21 -3.73
N PHE A 89 -5.74 3.02 -3.31
CA PHE A 89 -4.85 1.93 -2.89
C PHE A 89 -4.81 0.84 -3.96
N LYS A 90 -3.62 0.30 -4.23
CA LYS A 90 -3.38 -0.88 -5.06
C LYS A 90 -2.50 -1.86 -4.29
N MET A 91 -2.77 -3.15 -4.40
CA MET A 91 -1.93 -4.19 -3.80
C MET A 91 -1.45 -5.15 -4.87
N THR A 92 -0.17 -5.48 -4.82
CA THR A 92 0.50 -6.42 -5.71
C THR A 92 1.24 -7.44 -4.87
N VAL A 93 1.14 -8.71 -5.25
CA VAL A 93 1.84 -9.82 -4.61
C VAL A 93 2.78 -10.40 -5.65
N LEU A 94 4.08 -10.41 -5.33
CA LEU A 94 5.13 -10.99 -6.14
C LEU A 94 5.60 -12.27 -5.43
N GLU A 95 5.54 -13.40 -6.13
CA GLU A 95 6.11 -14.66 -5.65
C GLU A 95 7.60 -14.66 -5.97
N LEU A 96 8.44 -14.81 -4.94
CA LEU A 96 9.89 -14.82 -5.09
C LEU A 96 10.34 -16.28 -5.25
N PRO A 97 11.04 -16.64 -6.34
CA PRO A 97 11.55 -17.99 -6.52
C PRO A 97 12.57 -18.31 -5.42
N GLU A 98 12.38 -19.45 -4.76
CA GLU A 98 13.35 -20.01 -3.81
C GLU A 98 14.56 -20.51 -4.61
N ASP A 99 15.61 -19.68 -4.66
CA ASP A 99 16.93 -19.91 -5.25
C ASP A 99 17.09 -19.75 -6.80
N GLU A 100 18.25 -19.21 -7.15
CA GLU A 100 18.68 -18.65 -8.44
C GLU A 100 18.67 -19.66 -9.62
N SER A 101 17.62 -19.70 -10.45
CA SER A 101 17.73 -20.04 -11.89
C SER A 101 16.39 -19.93 -12.65
N SER A 102 15.91 -18.72 -12.92
CA SER A 102 15.13 -18.38 -14.13
C SER A 102 14.53 -16.99 -13.97
N GLN A 103 15.20 -16.01 -14.59
CA GLN A 103 14.57 -14.79 -15.05
C GLN A 103 13.35 -15.18 -15.88
N GLU A 104 12.12 -14.83 -15.49
CA GLU A 104 10.91 -14.75 -16.34
C GLU A 104 9.64 -14.65 -15.45
N ALA A 105 9.29 -13.46 -14.94
CA ALA A 105 7.94 -13.18 -14.42
C ALA A 105 7.59 -11.68 -14.33
N ALA A 106 8.31 -10.79 -15.02
CA ALA A 106 7.94 -9.37 -15.10
C ALA A 106 6.90 -9.06 -16.19
N GLU A 107 6.46 -10.06 -16.96
CA GLU A 107 5.52 -9.90 -18.08
C GLU A 107 4.20 -10.62 -17.80
N ALA A 108 3.31 -10.02 -17.01
CA ALA A 108 1.85 -10.13 -17.16
C ALA A 108 1.10 -9.50 -15.97
N ALA A 109 0.95 -8.18 -15.95
CA ALA A 109 -0.12 -7.56 -15.19
C ALA A 109 -0.57 -6.22 -15.79
N GLY A 110 -1.47 -6.31 -16.77
CA GLY A 110 -2.52 -5.29 -16.92
C GLY A 110 -2.42 -4.36 -18.12
N ALA A 111 -2.30 -4.91 -19.33
CA ALA A 111 -2.95 -4.29 -20.49
C ALA A 111 -4.44 -4.62 -20.40
N GLU A 112 -5.29 -3.63 -20.13
CA GLU A 112 -6.74 -3.77 -20.32
C GLU A 112 -7.14 -3.00 -21.59
N ALA A 113 -8.00 -3.66 -22.36
CA ALA A 113 -8.35 -3.44 -23.76
C ALA A 113 -9.12 -2.15 -24.07
#